data_AF-A0A0Q4YA71-F1
#
_entry.id   AF-A0A0Q4YA71-F1
#
_cell.length_a   1.000
_cell.length_b   1.000
_cell.length_c   1.000
_cell.angle_alpha   90.00
_cell.angle_beta   90.00
_cell.angle_gamma   90.00
#
_symmetry.space_group_name_H-M   'P 1'
#
loop_
_entity.id
_entity.type
_entity.pdbx_description
1 polymer ?
#
loop_
_entity_poly.entity_id
_entity_poly.type
_entity_poly.pdbx_seq_one_letter_code
_entity_poly.pdbx_strand_id
1 'polypeptide(L)' 'MTHLLIGYQEAVRRADAVSQRLADLSRAGAPMSQELLLEFERLERDVVDKRAALDANDYEAHRHP' A
#
# COMPACT_ATOMS: atom_id res chain seq x y z
N MET A 1 -6.86 -15.92 -5.51
CA MET A 1 -5.45 -15.77 -5.05
C MET A 1 -4.60 -14.85 -5.94
N THR A 2 -4.19 -15.24 -7.16
CA THR A 2 -3.12 -14.54 -7.93
C THR A 2 -3.39 -13.05 -8.18
N HIS A 3 -4.62 -12.66 -8.54
CA HIS A 3 -4.97 -11.25 -8.77
C HIS A 3 -4.94 -10.40 -7.50
N LEU A 4 -5.35 -10.96 -6.35
CA LEU A 4 -5.29 -10.26 -5.06
C LEU A 4 -3.84 -10.00 -4.64
N LEU A 5 -2.98 -11.00 -4.83
CA LEU A 5 -1.56 -10.89 -4.50
C LEU A 5 -0.86 -9.86 -5.39
N ILE A 6 -1.12 -9.89 -6.70
CA ILE A 6 -0.59 -8.90 -7.64
C ILE A 6 -1.04 -7.48 -7.25
N GLY A 7 -2.33 -7.31 -6.96
CA GLY A 7 -2.88 -6.01 -6.55
C GLY A 7 -2.26 -5.49 -5.25
N TYR A 8 -2.06 -6.37 -4.26
CA TYR A 8 -1.39 -6.03 -3.00
C TYR A 8 0.07 -5.61 -3.23
N GLN A 9 0.82 -6.40 -4.00
CA GLN A 9 2.23 -6.09 -4.31
C GLN A 9 2.38 -4.80 -5.11
N GLU A 10 1.41 -4.45 -5.95
CA GLU A 10 1.41 -3.19 -6.67
C GLU A 10 1.12 -2.01 -5.73
N ALA A 11 0.14 -2.14 -4.83
CA ALA A 11 -0.15 -1.12 -3.83
C ALA A 11 1.06 -0.84 -2.92
N VAL A 12 1.74 -1.89 -2.44
CA VAL A 12 2.97 -1.78 -1.64
C VAL A 12 4.06 -1.04 -2.41
N ARG A 13 4.33 -1.44 -3.66
CA ARG A 13 5.36 -0.77 -4.48
C ARG A 13 5.08 0.71 -4.71
N ARG A 14 3.81 1.09 -4.89
CA ARG A 14 3.40 2.49 -5.03
C ARG A 14 3.57 3.25 -3.72
N ALA A 15 3.15 2.68 -2.58
CA ALA A 15 3.33 3.28 -1.27
C ALA A 15 4.82 3.49 -0.94
N ASP A 16 5.67 2.51 -1.22
CA ASP A 16 7.12 2.60 -1.03
C ASP A 16 7.75 3.70 -1.89
N ALA A 17 7.34 3.83 -3.16
CA ALA A 17 7.85 4.87 -4.04
C ALA A 17 7.49 6.28 -3.53
N VAL A 18 6.25 6.48 -3.06
CA VAL A 18 5.80 7.74 -2.49
C VAL A 18 6.49 8.03 -1.14
N SER A 19 6.63 7.01 -0.29
CA SER A 19 7.37 7.09 0.98
C SER A 19 8.82 7.50 0.76
N GLN A 20 9.50 6.89 -0.22
CA GLN A 20 10.88 7.26 -0.57
C GLN A 20 10.98 8.71 -1.05
N ARG A 21 10.03 9.15 -1.87
CA ARG A 21 9.96 10.55 -2.32
C ARG A 21 9.76 11.52 -1.15
N LEU A 22 8.89 11.18 -0.20
CA LEU A 22 8.70 11.97 1.02
C LEU A 22 9.98 12.01 1.87
N ALA A 23 10.67 10.89 2.03
CA ALA A 23 11.94 10.82 2.76
C ALA A 23 13.04 11.68 2.09
N ASP A 24 13.11 11.66 0.76
CA ASP A 24 14.08 12.47 0.02
C ASP A 24 13.78 13.97 0.12
N LEU A 25 12.50 14.37 0.05
CA LEU A 25 12.08 15.75 0.31
C LEU A 25 12.42 16.20 1.73
N SER A 26 12.15 15.34 2.72
CA SER A 26 12.50 15.59 4.12
C SER A 26 14.01 15.81 4.30
N ARG A 27 14.82 14.91 3.73
CA ARG A 27 16.29 15.00 3.79
C ARG A 27 16.83 16.25 3.11
N ALA A 28 16.22 16.66 2.00
CA ALA A 28 16.59 17.88 1.27
C ALA A 28 16.10 19.17 1.95
N GLY A 29 15.29 19.09 3.03
CA GLY A 29 14.63 20.25 3.61
C GLY A 29 13.62 20.92 2.68
N ALA A 30 13.14 20.18 1.67
CA ALA A 30 12.19 20.66 0.68
C ALA A 30 10.75 20.56 1.23
N PRO A 31 9.86 21.51 0.88
CA PRO A 31 8.47 21.44 1.29
C PRO A 31 7.78 20.22 0.66
N MET A 32 6.99 19.52 1.47
CA MET A 32 6.12 18.45 1.00
C MET A 32 4.79 19.05 0.54
N SER A 33 4.29 18.64 -0.62
CA SER A 33 2.96 19.05 -1.05
C SER A 33 1.88 18.29 -0.27
N GLN A 34 0.77 18.97 0.04
CA GLN A 34 -0.38 18.33 0.67
C GLN A 34 -0.95 17.20 -0.20
N GLU A 35 -0.88 17.34 -1.52
CA GLU A 35 -1.30 16.30 -2.47
C GLU A 35 -0.48 15.01 -2.30
N LEU A 36 0.84 15.12 -2.13
CA LEU A 36 1.73 13.97 -1.96
C LEU A 36 1.47 13.24 -0.63
N LEU A 37 1.18 13.99 0.44
CA LEU A 37 0.79 13.42 1.73
C LEU A 37 -0.55 12.68 1.63
N LEU A 38 -1.54 13.27 0.95
CA LEU A 38 -2.83 12.63 0.72
C LEU A 38 -2.73 11.42 -0.22
N GLU A 39 -1.82 11.45 -1.20
CA GLU A 39 -1.50 10.29 -2.02
C GLU A 39 -0.93 9.15 -1.17
N PHE A 40 0.03 9.45 -0.29
CA PHE A 40 0.61 8.46 0.60
C PHE A 40 -0.43 7.82 1.52
N GLU A 41 -1.26 8.63 2.20
CA GLU A 41 -2.32 8.13 3.08
C GLU A 41 -3.31 7.21 2.36
N ARG A 42 -3.69 7.57 1.11
CA ARG A 42 -4.57 6.74 0.28
C ARG A 42 -3.92 5.41 -0.09
N LEU A 43 -2.63 5.42 -0.41
CA LEU A 43 -1.88 4.20 -0.73
C LEU A 43 -1.71 3.31 0.49
N GLU A 44 -1.42 3.87 1.67
CA GLU A 44 -1.36 3.09 2.91
C GLU A 44 -2.69 2.39 3.20
N ARG A 45 -3.81 3.11 3.04
CA ARG A 45 -5.13 2.53 3.22
C ARG A 45 -5.43 1.43 2.20
N ASP A 46 -5.08 1.63 0.93
CA ASP A 46 -5.25 0.59 -0.11
C ASP A 46 -4.41 -0.66 0.20
N VAL A 47 -3.18 -0.50 0.73
CA VAL A 47 -2.36 -1.63 1.18
C VAL A 47 -3.04 -2.41 2.31
N VAL A 48 -3.60 -1.71 3.30
CA VAL A 48 -4.33 -2.33 4.42
C VAL A 48 -5.58 -3.07 3.92
N ASP A 49 -6.37 -2.43 3.07
CA ASP A 49 -7.61 -3.01 2.54
C ASP A 49 -7.31 -4.26 1.68
N LYS A 50 -6.30 -4.20 0.83
CA LYS A 50 -5.87 -5.36 0.02
C LYS A 50 -5.27 -6.48 0.86
N ARG A 51 -4.57 -6.15 1.96
CA ARG A 51 -4.07 -7.16 2.89
C ARG A 51 -5.21 -7.90 3.58
N ALA A 52 -6.21 -7.17 4.06
CA ALA A 52 -7.41 -7.77 4.66
C ALA A 52 -8.14 -8.69 3.67
N ALA A 53 -8.21 -8.31 2.39
CA ALA A 53 -8.80 -9.15 1.34
C ALA A 53 -8.00 -10.45 1.09
N LEU A 54 -6.67 -10.40 1.18
CA LEU A 54 -5.82 -11.60 1.12
C LEU A 54 -6.06 -12.52 2.31
N ASP A 55 -6.03 -11.98 3.53
CA ASP A 55 -6.20 -12.75 4.76
C ASP A 55 -7.61 -13.40 4.81
N ALA A 56 -8.64 -12.70 4.33
CA ALA A 56 -9.99 -13.25 4.16
C ALA A 56 -10.04 -14.37 3.11
N ASN A 57 -9.31 -14.24 2.00
CA ASN A 57 -9.27 -15.30 0.97
C ASN A 57 -8.55 -16.56 1.48
N ASP A 58 -7.45 -16.39 2.22
CA ASP A 58 -6.73 -17.49 2.86
C ASP A 58 -7.61 -18.17 3.91
N TYR A 59 -8.32 -17.42 4.74
CA TYR A 59 -9.22 -17.98 5.74
C TYR A 59 -10.31 -18.88 5.12
N GLU A 60 -10.98 -18.41 4.06
CA GLU A 60 -12.02 -19.18 3.37
C GLU A 60 -11.46 -20.46 2.71
N ALA A 61 -10.22 -20.40 2.18
CA ALA A 61 -9.56 -21.56 1.57
C ALA A 61 -9.25 -22.68 2.57
N HIS A 62 -9.06 -22.35 3.86
CA HIS A 62 -8.76 -23.33 4.91
C HIS A 62 -9.98 -23.72 5.76
N ARG A 63 -11.11 -23.03 5.60
CA ARG A 63 -12.36 -23.31 6.33
C ARG A 63 -13.15 -24.50 5.77
N HIS A 64 -12.93 -24.85 4.51
CA HIS A 64 -13.60 -25.96 3.83
C HIS A 64 -12.59 -27.01 3.31
N PRO A 65 -12.08 -27.91 4.18
CA PRO A 65 -11.46 -29.17 3.76
C PRO A 65 -12.50 -30.27 3.48
#